data_AF-A0A0P7ZXH8-F1
#
_entry.id   AF-A0A0P7ZXH8-F1
#
_cell.length_a   1.000
_cell.length_b   1.000
_cell.length_c   1.000
_cell.angle_alpha   90.00
_cell.angle_beta   90.00
_cell.angle_gamma   90.00
#
_symmetry.space_group_name_H-M   'P 1'
#
loop_
_entity.id
_entity.type
_entity.pdbx_description
1 polymer ?
#
loop_
_entity_poly.entity_id
_entity_poly.type
_entity_poly.pdbx_seq_one_letter_code
_entity_poly.pdbx_strand_id
1 'polypeptide(L)' 'VGARSQDIGKKLVQKGFSVVNLYGGIFQWVNDELPVYDSLGQTKKVHAYNRAWGVWLNKGEKVY' A
#
# COMPACT_ATOMS: atom_id res chain seq x y z
N VAL A 1 -4.71 6.27 3.25
CA VAL A 1 -4.22 5.42 2.12
C VAL A 1 -5.13 4.21 2.00
N GLY A 2 -5.59 3.82 0.80
CA GLY A 2 -6.39 2.59 0.60
C GLY A 2 -7.89 2.74 0.30
N ALA A 3 -8.44 3.96 0.15
CA ALA A 3 -9.87 4.15 -0.10
C ALA A 3 -10.38 3.44 -1.37
N ARG A 4 -9.62 3.53 -2.48
CA ARG A 4 -9.98 2.90 -3.75
C ARG A 4 -10.06 1.38 -3.66
N SER A 5 -9.10 0.74 -2.97
CA SER A 5 -9.11 -0.72 -2.79
C SER A 5 -10.24 -1.16 -1.87
N GLN A 6 -10.58 -0.35 -0.87
CA GLN A 6 -11.73 -0.61 0.00
C GLN A 6 -13.05 -0.60 -0.77
N ASP A 7 -13.27 0.36 -1.67
CA ASP A 7 -14.50 0.41 -2.48
C ASP A 7 -14.61 -0.77 -3.45
N ILE A 8 -13.49 -1.19 -4.05
CA ILE A 8 -13.45 -2.41 -4.89
C ILE A 8 -13.72 -3.64 -4.02
N GLY A 9 -13.10 -3.74 -2.85
CA GLY A 9 -13.31 -4.84 -1.91
C GLY A 9 -14.77 -5.02 -1.53
N LYS A 10 -15.48 -3.91 -1.24
CA LYS A 10 -16.94 -3.94 -0.98
C LYS A 10 -17.72 -4.54 -2.16
N LYS A 11 -17.42 -4.12 -3.40
CA LYS A 11 -18.07 -4.64 -4.61
C LYS A 11 -17.81 -6.13 -4.82
N LEU A 12 -16.61 -6.61 -4.49
CA LEU A 12 -16.26 -8.02 -4.60
C LEU A 12 -16.95 -8.87 -3.53
N VAL A 13 -17.00 -8.40 -2.29
CA VAL A 13 -17.76 -9.06 -1.21
C VAL A 13 -19.24 -9.18 -1.58
N GLN A 14 -19.84 -8.13 -2.14
CA GLN A 14 -21.23 -8.17 -2.64
C GLN A 14 -21.46 -9.20 -3.75
N LYS A 15 -20.42 -9.55 -4.51
CA LYS A 15 -20.47 -10.59 -5.55
C LYS A 15 -20.16 -11.99 -5.02
N GLY A 16 -20.01 -12.16 -3.70
CA GLY A 16 -19.77 -13.46 -3.05
C GLY A 16 -18.30 -13.88 -2.99
N PHE A 17 -17.35 -13.00 -3.31
CA PHE A 17 -15.94 -13.29 -3.15
C PHE A 17 -15.50 -13.11 -1.70
N SER A 18 -14.64 -14.01 -1.21
CA SER A 18 -13.90 -13.79 0.03
C SER A 18 -12.73 -12.84 -0.26
N VAL A 19 -12.76 -11.65 0.34
CA VAL A 19 -11.77 -10.59 0.11
C VAL A 19 -11.30 -10.02 1.43
N VAL A 20 -10.00 -9.77 1.52
CA VAL A 20 -9.38 -9.04 2.62
C VAL A 20 -8.76 -7.75 2.10
N ASN A 21 -8.97 -6.65 2.81
CA ASN A 21 -8.34 -5.38 2.47
C ASN A 21 -7.05 -5.22 3.28
N LEU A 22 -5.93 -4.91 2.61
CA LEU A 22 -4.68 -4.61 3.29
C LEU A 22 -4.78 -3.22 3.94
N TYR A 23 -5.01 -3.19 5.26
CA TYR A 23 -5.17 -1.95 6.01
C TYR A 23 -3.94 -1.05 5.83
N GLY A 24 -4.18 0.23 5.49
CA GLY A 24 -3.13 1.21 5.22
C GLY A 24 -2.29 0.95 3.95
N GLY A 25 -2.56 -0.15 3.23
CA GLY A 25 -1.89 -0.52 1.99
C GLY A 25 -0.37 -0.68 2.13
N ILE A 26 0.36 -0.45 1.03
CA ILE A 26 1.81 -0.59 0.98
C ILE A 26 2.54 0.35 1.95
N PHE A 27 1.94 1.49 2.33
CA PHE A 27 2.56 2.39 3.30
C PHE A 27 2.59 1.78 4.69
N GLN A 28 1.48 1.23 5.17
CA GLN A 28 1.46 0.58 6.47
C GLN A 28 2.33 -0.68 6.47
N TRP A 29 2.27 -1.47 5.40
CA TRP A 29 3.15 -2.64 5.23
C TRP A 29 4.64 -2.30 5.42
N VAL A 30 5.11 -1.23 4.76
CA VAL A 30 6.50 -0.78 4.90
C VAL A 30 6.77 -0.11 6.25
N ASN A 31 5.79 0.57 6.84
CA ASN A 31 5.88 1.11 8.20
C ASN A 31 5.98 0.02 9.27
N ASP A 32 5.44 -1.16 8.99
CA ASP A 32 5.57 -2.38 9.81
C ASP A 32 6.87 -3.15 9.49
N GLU A 33 7.76 -2.56 8.67
CA GLU A 33 9.09 -3.08 8.32
C GLU A 33 9.05 -4.40 7.52
N LEU A 34 7.93 -4.66 6.85
CA LEU A 34 7.78 -5.81 5.98
C LEU A 34 8.47 -5.58 4.62
N PRO A 35 9.02 -6.63 4.00
CA PRO A 35 9.80 -6.49 2.78
C PRO A 35 8.92 -6.10 1.58
N VAL A 36 9.49 -5.31 0.68
CA VAL A 36 8.93 -5.01 -0.65
C VAL A 36 9.99 -5.27 -1.71
N TYR A 37 9.53 -5.52 -2.94
CA TYR A 37 10.39 -5.95 -4.04
C TYR A 37 10.07 -5.14 -5.29
N ASP A 38 11.11 -4.81 -6.06
CA ASP A 38 11.02 -4.36 -7.45
C ASP A 38 11.61 -5.42 -8.39
N SER A 39 11.78 -5.08 -9.68
CA SER A 39 12.33 -6.01 -10.67
C SER A 39 13.80 -6.42 -10.44
N LEU A 40 14.52 -5.71 -9.58
CA LEU A 40 15.92 -5.97 -9.23
C LEU A 40 16.08 -6.71 -7.90
N GLY A 41 15.01 -6.85 -7.12
CA GLY A 41 15.01 -7.58 -5.85
C GLY A 41 14.40 -6.76 -4.71
N GLN A 42 14.85 -7.05 -3.47
CA GLN A 42 14.34 -6.36 -2.29
C GLN A 42 14.74 -4.89 -2.31
N THR A 43 13.77 -4.02 -2.05
CA THR A 43 13.96 -2.57 -2.10
C THR A 43 13.30 -1.89 -0.90
N LYS A 44 13.70 -0.66 -0.61
CA LYS A 44 13.01 0.22 0.36
C LYS A 44 12.22 1.32 -0.34
N LYS A 45 12.30 1.41 -1.67
CA LYS A 45 11.69 2.46 -2.47
C LYS A 45 10.19 2.23 -2.61
N VAL A 46 9.42 3.26 -2.29
CA VAL A 46 7.96 3.28 -2.45
C VAL A 46 7.55 4.58 -3.14
N HIS A 47 6.84 4.48 -4.25
CA HIS A 47 6.28 5.64 -4.92
C HIS A 47 5.17 6.25 -4.07
N ALA A 48 5.42 7.44 -3.55
CA ALA A 48 4.58 8.11 -2.58
C ALA A 48 3.57 9.07 -3.22
N TYR A 49 3.37 9.00 -4.54
CA TYR A 49 2.54 9.87 -5.37
C TYR A 49 2.99 11.34 -5.40
N ASN A 50 3.00 12.02 -4.25
CA ASN A 50 3.55 13.37 -4.10
C ASN A 50 3.97 13.62 -2.64
N ARG A 51 4.66 14.73 -2.37
CA ARG A 51 5.20 15.05 -1.03
C ARG A 51 4.12 15.10 0.06
N ALA A 52 2.92 15.58 -0.27
CA ALA A 52 1.81 15.66 0.68
C ALA A 52 1.31 14.26 1.09
N TRP A 53 1.28 13.30 0.16
CA TRP A 53 0.95 11.91 0.47
C TRP A 53 2.12 11.18 1.14
N GLY A 54 3.36 11.53 0.82
CA GLY A 54 4.56 10.94 1.40
C GLY A 54 4.70 11.12 2.91
N VAL A 55 3.93 12.01 3.56
CA VAL A 55 3.95 12.14 5.04
C VAL A 55 3.48 10.87 5.76
N TRP A 56 2.68 10.02 5.10
CA TRP A 56 2.14 8.80 5.69
C TRP A 56 3.09 7.59 5.61
N LEU A 57 4.20 7.71 4.88
CA LEU A 57 5.25 6.68 4.83
C LEU A 57 6.37 7.07 5.82
N ASN A 58 6.51 6.32 6.91
CA ASN A 58 7.40 6.65 8.02
C ASN A 58 8.76 5.95 7.93
N LYS A 59 8.81 4.71 7.40
CA LYS A 59 10.05 3.88 7.41
C LYS A 59 10.64 3.53 6.03
N GLY A 60 9.95 3.87 4.94
CA GLY A 60 10.41 3.60 3.56
C GLY A 60 11.11 4.78 2.88
N GLU A 61 11.84 4.50 1.79
CA GLU A 61 12.43 5.52 0.91
C GLU A 61 11.34 6.03 -0.06
N LYS A 62 10.96 7.31 0.10
CA LYS A 62 9.92 7.93 -0.75
C LYS A 62 10.51 8.30 -2.10
N VAL A 63 9.94 7.75 -3.15
CA VAL A 63 10.17 8.21 -4.53
C VAL A 63 8.89 8.84 -5.08
N TYR A 64 9.01 9.76 -6.04
CA TYR A 64 7.90 10.50 -6.63
C TYR A 64 8.01 10.44 -8.15
#